data_AF-A0A831TQZ9-F1
#
_entry.id   AF-A0A831TQZ9-F1
#
_cell.length_a   1.000
_cell.length_b   1.000
_cell.length_c   1.000
_cell.angle_alpha   90.00
_cell.angle_beta   90.00
_cell.angle_gamma   90.00
#
_symmetry.space_group_name_H-M   'P 1'
#
loop_
_entity.id
_entity.type
_entity.pdbx_description
1 polymer ?
#
loop_
_entity_poly.entity_id
_entity_poly.type
_entity_poly.pdbx_seq_one_letter_code
_entity_poly.pdbx_strand_id
1 'polypeptide(L)'
;MRVEGNMRSLVAVLIVTLLAAAYTAYAETSYTAYVRLTGRIENGYVVLFLNMSLPAPTSTLEFNISRHGDRIVLAWAETDRGGVLGRISDEILRIDVDHRRTSFYVILVIDAISTNSTHVNLEIPVPLSPLGSVCRIEGSITLGATFSGETSYGNFSGGVIRYNMTIPPGSLDMVRASALLSNVQLARITYLNRTIYLSPDRVIFLDTYTLKSEGLLPVSTFMLTLPAGYELEGVGSGLFSYPERYISKHSSDNSTLVVIYLLTSLQAPGQEAKLDVKLLRQRSARFSTPSWDWEFL
;
A
#
# COMPACT_ATOMS: atom_id res chain seq x y z
N MET A 1 33.22 47.04 -32.92
CA MET A 1 32.80 45.63 -33.10
C MET A 1 32.50 45.00 -31.75
N ARG A 2 31.25 45.05 -31.27
CA ARG A 2 30.84 44.34 -30.03
C ARG A 2 29.32 44.09 -29.99
N VAL A 3 28.74 43.75 -31.15
CA VAL A 3 27.28 43.55 -31.29
C VAL A 3 26.94 42.07 -31.59
N GLU A 4 27.86 41.30 -32.18
CA GLU A 4 27.60 39.90 -32.56
C GLU A 4 27.55 38.91 -31.38
N GLY A 5 28.23 39.20 -30.26
CA GLY A 5 28.22 38.33 -29.07
C GLY A 5 26.89 38.33 -28.31
N ASN A 6 26.19 39.46 -28.27
CA ASN A 6 24.93 39.59 -27.54
C ASN A 6 23.76 38.94 -28.29
N MET A 7 23.77 38.97 -29.62
CA MET A 7 22.70 38.40 -30.44
C MET A 7 22.71 36.87 -30.39
N ARG A 8 23.89 36.25 -30.34
CA ARG A 8 24.03 34.78 -30.18
C ARG A 8 23.57 34.30 -28.80
N SER A 9 23.86 35.07 -27.75
CA SER A 9 23.41 34.75 -26.38
C SER A 9 21.88 34.87 -26.24
N LEU A 10 21.28 35.91 -26.83
CA LEU A 10 19.82 36.11 -26.85
C LEU A 10 19.10 35.00 -27.62
N VAL A 11 19.65 34.58 -28.77
CA VAL A 11 19.10 33.47 -29.55
C VAL A 11 19.22 32.15 -28.78
N ALA A 12 20.35 31.90 -28.10
CA ALA A 12 20.52 30.70 -27.28
C ALA A 12 19.53 30.66 -26.11
N VAL A 13 19.34 31.77 -25.39
CA VAL A 13 18.35 31.87 -24.30
C VAL A 13 16.93 31.68 -24.82
N LEU A 14 16.60 32.26 -25.98
CA LEU A 14 15.28 32.12 -26.61
C LEU A 14 15.02 30.67 -27.06
N ILE A 15 16.02 30.00 -27.64
CA ILE A 15 15.93 28.58 -28.03
C ILE A 15 15.76 27.70 -26.80
N VAL A 16 16.51 27.94 -25.72
CA VAL A 16 16.39 27.17 -24.46
C VAL A 16 15.03 27.39 -23.81
N THR A 17 14.50 28.62 -23.80
CA THR A 17 13.16 28.90 -23.27
C THR A 17 12.05 28.32 -24.15
N LEU A 18 12.20 28.33 -25.47
CA LEU A 18 11.27 27.65 -26.39
C LEU A 18 11.31 26.13 -26.25
N LEU A 19 12.49 25.53 -26.07
CA LEU A 19 12.65 24.10 -25.79
C LEU A 19 12.06 23.71 -24.44
N ALA A 20 12.25 24.53 -23.40
CA ALA A 20 11.65 24.32 -22.09
C ALA A 20 10.11 24.43 -22.15
N ALA A 21 9.58 25.44 -22.84
CA ALA A 21 8.13 25.63 -23.03
C ALA A 21 7.51 24.53 -23.91
N ALA A 22 8.22 24.07 -24.94
CA ALA A 22 7.78 22.95 -25.79
C ALA A 22 7.80 21.63 -25.03
N TYR A 23 8.78 21.40 -24.14
CA TYR A 23 8.81 20.24 -23.27
C TYR A 23 7.63 20.22 -22.29
N THR A 24 7.29 21.37 -21.67
CA THR A 24 6.12 21.47 -20.79
C THR A 24 4.80 21.29 -21.54
N ALA A 25 4.67 21.80 -22.77
CA ALA A 25 3.44 21.68 -23.55
C ALA A 25 3.25 20.27 -24.17
N TYR A 26 4.33 19.59 -24.54
CA TYR A 26 4.26 18.22 -25.08
C TYR A 26 3.96 17.19 -23.98
N ALA A 27 4.43 17.43 -22.75
CA ALA A 27 4.10 16.61 -21.59
C ALA A 27 2.60 16.68 -21.21
N GLU A 28 1.91 17.77 -21.52
CA GLU A 28 0.48 17.94 -21.21
C GLU A 28 -0.47 17.25 -22.20
N THR A 29 -0.04 16.86 -23.41
CA THR A 29 -0.99 16.65 -24.53
C THR A 29 -1.09 15.27 -25.16
N SER A 30 -0.44 14.18 -24.70
CA SER A 30 -0.74 12.86 -25.31
C SER A 30 -0.45 11.55 -24.56
N TYR A 31 0.22 11.55 -23.40
CA TYR A 31 0.57 10.29 -22.69
C TYR A 31 0.37 10.38 -21.18
N THR A 32 -0.83 10.75 -20.75
CA THR A 32 -1.17 10.84 -19.33
C THR A 32 -1.71 9.49 -18.84
N ALA A 33 -0.93 8.80 -18.03
CA ALA A 33 -1.44 7.68 -17.25
C ALA A 33 -2.40 8.18 -16.15
N TYR A 34 -3.33 7.34 -15.72
CA TYR A 34 -4.21 7.61 -14.59
C TYR A 34 -3.85 6.67 -13.45
N VAL A 35 -3.71 7.22 -12.24
CA VAL A 35 -3.43 6.46 -11.02
C VAL A 35 -4.48 6.81 -9.98
N ARG A 36 -5.26 5.81 -9.56
CA ARG A 36 -6.15 5.90 -8.41
C ARG A 36 -5.46 5.27 -7.19
N LEU A 37 -5.16 6.11 -6.21
CA LEU A 37 -4.47 5.73 -4.98
C LEU A 37 -5.45 5.66 -3.82
N THR A 38 -5.49 4.54 -3.12
CA THR A 38 -6.10 4.45 -1.79
C THR A 38 -5.09 3.88 -0.81
N GLY A 39 -4.95 4.45 0.37
CA GLY A 39 -4.07 3.92 1.39
C GLY A 39 -4.68 3.98 2.78
N ARG A 40 -4.21 3.11 3.67
CA ARG A 40 -4.64 3.10 5.08
C ARG A 40 -3.61 2.42 5.97
N ILE A 41 -3.69 2.67 7.27
CA ILE A 41 -2.91 1.94 8.25
C ILE A 41 -3.61 0.62 8.57
N GLU A 42 -2.90 -0.50 8.43
CA GLU A 42 -3.36 -1.82 8.82
C GLU A 42 -2.29 -2.53 9.63
N ASN A 43 -2.65 -3.00 10.83
CA ASN A 43 -1.84 -3.94 11.61
C ASN A 43 -0.35 -3.55 11.80
N GLY A 44 -0.09 -2.25 11.95
CA GLY A 44 1.27 -1.71 12.14
C GLY A 44 2.01 -1.35 10.85
N TYR A 45 1.36 -1.46 9.70
CA TYR A 45 1.90 -1.10 8.38
C TYR A 45 1.01 -0.07 7.68
N VAL A 46 1.57 0.62 6.69
CA VAL A 46 0.79 1.39 5.73
C VAL A 46 0.62 0.56 4.47
N VAL A 47 -0.63 0.30 4.09
CA VAL A 47 -0.95 -0.43 2.87
C VAL A 47 -1.46 0.57 1.84
N LEU A 48 -0.83 0.60 0.68
CA LEU A 48 -1.21 1.42 -0.47
C LEU A 48 -1.72 0.52 -1.59
N PHE A 49 -2.85 0.90 -2.17
CA PHE A 49 -3.47 0.27 -3.33
C PHE A 49 -3.46 1.26 -4.49
N LEU A 50 -2.79 0.90 -5.57
CA LEU A 50 -2.64 1.71 -6.77
C LEU A 50 -3.34 1.01 -7.92
N ASN A 51 -4.45 1.58 -8.40
CA ASN A 51 -5.11 1.14 -9.62
C ASN A 51 -4.72 2.09 -10.75
N MET A 52 -4.04 1.56 -11.76
CA MET A 52 -3.39 2.34 -12.81
C MET A 52 -3.93 1.99 -14.19
N SER A 53 -4.01 3.01 -15.03
CA SER A 53 -4.29 2.92 -16.47
C SER A 53 -3.21 3.69 -17.22
N LEU A 54 -2.39 2.97 -18.00
CA LEU A 54 -1.29 3.51 -18.77
C LEU A 54 -1.72 3.76 -20.23
N PRO A 55 -1.17 4.78 -20.89
CA PRO A 55 -1.51 5.13 -22.26
C PRO A 55 -1.00 4.11 -23.29
N ALA A 56 0.02 3.31 -22.95
CA ALA A 56 0.58 2.29 -23.81
C ALA A 56 0.79 0.96 -23.06
N PRO A 57 0.62 -0.20 -23.71
CA PRO A 57 0.87 -1.49 -23.08
C PRO A 57 2.34 -1.67 -22.68
N THR A 58 2.60 -1.98 -21.40
CA THR A 58 3.94 -2.28 -20.88
C THR A 58 3.96 -3.63 -20.18
N SER A 59 5.12 -4.29 -20.16
CA SER A 59 5.37 -5.50 -19.37
C SER A 59 6.14 -5.21 -18.08
N THR A 60 6.52 -3.95 -17.86
CA THR A 60 7.34 -3.55 -16.73
C THR A 60 6.80 -2.24 -16.15
N LEU A 61 6.58 -2.22 -14.84
CA LEU A 61 6.36 -1.01 -14.05
C LEU A 61 7.60 -0.75 -13.22
N GLU A 62 8.06 0.49 -13.21
CA GLU A 62 9.15 0.92 -12.37
C GLU A 62 8.72 2.16 -11.60
N PHE A 63 8.97 2.20 -10.31
CA PHE A 63 8.71 3.34 -9.45
C PHE A 63 10.00 3.81 -8.81
N ASN A 64 10.17 5.11 -8.76
CA ASN A 64 11.20 5.70 -7.91
C ASN A 64 10.77 5.57 -6.44
N ILE A 65 11.67 5.06 -5.61
CA ILE A 65 11.47 4.92 -4.17
C ILE A 65 12.58 5.63 -3.37
N SER A 66 13.49 6.37 -4.03
CA SER A 66 14.48 7.29 -3.44
C SER A 66 15.11 6.81 -2.13
N ARG A 67 15.78 5.65 -2.13
CA ARG A 67 16.42 4.99 -0.97
C ARG A 67 15.50 4.45 0.13
N HIS A 68 14.19 4.54 -0.01
CA HIS A 68 13.23 4.01 0.95
C HIS A 68 12.83 2.56 0.67
N GLY A 69 13.67 1.80 -0.03
CA GLY A 69 13.38 0.42 -0.39
C GLY A 69 13.40 -0.54 0.80
N ASP A 70 14.15 -0.21 1.85
CA ASP A 70 14.17 -0.92 3.12
C ASP A 70 12.82 -0.88 3.86
N ARG A 71 11.98 0.11 3.56
CA ARG A 71 10.64 0.26 4.15
C ARG A 71 9.56 -0.49 3.39
N ILE A 72 9.80 -0.89 2.16
CA ILE A 72 8.81 -1.63 1.36
C ILE A 72 8.93 -3.10 1.72
N VAL A 73 8.01 -3.57 2.55
CA VAL A 73 7.94 -4.97 3.03
C VAL A 73 7.41 -5.88 1.93
N LEU A 74 6.41 -5.41 1.19
CA LEU A 74 5.84 -6.11 0.05
C LEU A 74 5.52 -5.13 -1.06
N ALA A 75 5.80 -5.53 -2.29
CA ALA A 75 5.20 -4.96 -3.48
C ALA A 75 4.64 -6.11 -4.31
N TRP A 76 3.36 -6.04 -4.66
CA TRP A 76 2.67 -7.08 -5.41
C TRP A 76 1.80 -6.45 -6.49
N ALA A 77 1.69 -7.09 -7.65
CA ALA A 77 0.78 -6.67 -8.71
C ALA A 77 -0.05 -7.82 -9.25
N GLU A 78 -1.31 -7.53 -9.54
CA GLU A 78 -2.26 -8.49 -10.11
C GLU A 78 -1.94 -8.82 -11.57
N THR A 79 -2.09 -10.10 -11.92
CA THR A 79 -1.95 -10.64 -13.28
C THR A 79 -3.07 -11.65 -13.56
N ASP A 80 -3.27 -12.02 -14.83
CA ASP A 80 -4.24 -13.05 -15.21
C ASP A 80 -3.96 -14.42 -14.55
N ARG A 81 -2.74 -14.62 -14.03
CA ARG A 81 -2.28 -15.86 -13.39
C ARG A 81 -2.13 -15.72 -11.86
N GLY A 82 -2.74 -14.69 -11.26
CA GLY A 82 -2.62 -14.37 -9.83
C GLY A 82 -1.87 -13.08 -9.63
N GLY A 83 -0.59 -13.13 -9.28
CA GLY A 83 0.21 -11.92 -9.23
C GLY A 83 1.72 -12.13 -9.17
N VAL A 84 2.43 -11.04 -9.31
CA VAL A 84 3.89 -10.97 -9.37
C VAL A 84 4.43 -10.10 -8.25
N LEU A 85 5.56 -10.50 -7.68
CA LEU A 85 6.26 -9.72 -6.67
C LEU A 85 7.18 -8.68 -7.32
N GLY A 86 7.17 -7.49 -6.75
CA GLY A 86 8.12 -6.45 -7.07
C GLY A 86 9.51 -6.77 -6.53
N ARG A 87 10.52 -6.23 -7.21
CA ARG A 87 11.93 -6.33 -6.82
C ARG A 87 12.48 -4.93 -6.65
N ILE A 88 13.31 -4.75 -5.64
CA ILE A 88 13.94 -3.48 -5.35
C ILE A 88 15.41 -3.58 -5.74
N SER A 89 15.86 -2.66 -6.60
CA SER A 89 17.26 -2.49 -6.97
C SER A 89 17.55 -1.00 -7.13
N ASP A 90 18.64 -0.52 -6.53
CA ASP A 90 19.18 0.82 -6.77
C ASP A 90 18.12 1.93 -6.73
N GLU A 91 17.33 1.97 -5.65
CA GLU A 91 16.27 2.97 -5.42
C GLU A 91 15.05 2.88 -6.36
N ILE A 92 14.94 1.80 -7.12
CA ILE A 92 13.82 1.52 -8.01
C ILE A 92 13.07 0.28 -7.52
N LEU A 93 11.75 0.41 -7.39
CA LEU A 93 10.84 -0.71 -7.29
C LEU A 93 10.41 -1.11 -8.70
N ARG A 94 10.74 -2.33 -9.12
CA ARG A 94 10.42 -2.89 -10.43
C ARG A 94 9.44 -4.05 -10.32
N ILE A 95 8.43 -4.06 -11.16
CA ILE A 95 7.44 -5.14 -11.27
C ILE A 95 7.40 -5.58 -12.73
N ASP A 96 7.78 -6.82 -13.00
CA ASP A 96 7.73 -7.41 -14.34
C ASP A 96 6.53 -8.37 -14.44
N VAL A 97 5.64 -8.11 -15.39
CA VAL A 97 4.49 -8.96 -15.71
C VAL A 97 4.75 -9.79 -16.98
N ASP A 98 4.06 -10.92 -17.11
CA ASP A 98 4.24 -11.88 -18.20
C ASP A 98 3.78 -11.37 -19.57
N HIS A 99 2.79 -10.47 -19.58
CA HIS A 99 2.19 -9.93 -20.80
C HIS A 99 2.06 -8.41 -20.74
N ARG A 100 2.19 -7.75 -21.90
CA ARG A 100 2.04 -6.29 -21.97
C ARG A 100 0.60 -5.88 -21.66
N ARG A 101 0.43 -4.97 -20.71
CA ARG A 101 -0.86 -4.52 -20.20
C ARG A 101 -0.91 -3.00 -20.10
N THR A 102 -2.12 -2.47 -20.20
CA THR A 102 -2.41 -1.05 -19.95
C THR A 102 -3.00 -0.82 -18.56
N SER A 103 -3.55 -1.84 -17.91
CA SER A 103 -4.12 -1.72 -16.56
C SER A 103 -3.36 -2.57 -15.56
N PHE A 104 -3.13 -1.99 -14.39
CA PHE A 104 -2.40 -2.62 -13.30
C PHE A 104 -3.08 -2.31 -11.97
N TYR A 105 -3.15 -3.32 -11.10
CA TYR A 105 -3.50 -3.17 -9.71
C TYR A 105 -2.29 -3.56 -8.87
N VAL A 106 -1.76 -2.62 -8.11
CA VAL A 106 -0.53 -2.79 -7.31
C VAL A 106 -0.84 -2.55 -5.84
N ILE A 107 -0.31 -3.43 -4.99
CA ILE A 107 -0.37 -3.32 -3.53
C ILE A 107 1.05 -3.11 -3.03
N LEU A 108 1.24 -2.09 -2.19
CA LEU A 108 2.48 -1.83 -1.47
C LEU A 108 2.21 -1.91 0.03
N VAL A 109 2.99 -2.71 0.74
CA VAL A 109 3.00 -2.76 2.21
C VAL A 109 4.28 -2.10 2.69
N ILE A 110 4.12 -1.05 3.49
CA ILE A 110 5.19 -0.15 3.89
C ILE A 110 5.33 -0.16 5.40
N ASP A 111 6.52 -0.47 5.88
CA ASP A 111 6.95 -0.21 7.25
C ASP A 111 7.30 1.27 7.41
N ALA A 112 6.26 2.07 7.62
CA ALA A 112 6.37 3.51 7.76
C ALA A 112 6.35 3.97 9.23
N ILE A 113 6.07 3.07 10.17
CA ILE A 113 5.73 3.44 11.55
C ILE A 113 6.95 3.32 12.45
N SER A 114 7.29 4.41 13.13
CA SER A 114 8.28 4.43 14.20
C SER A 114 7.70 5.07 15.46
N THR A 115 8.22 4.68 16.62
CA THR A 115 7.79 5.24 17.89
C THR A 115 8.97 5.78 18.67
N ASN A 116 8.77 6.92 19.34
CA ASN A 116 9.66 7.37 20.41
C ASN A 116 8.89 7.37 21.74
N SER A 117 9.47 7.94 22.81
CA SER A 117 8.85 7.93 24.14
C SER A 117 7.50 8.66 24.24
N THR A 118 7.16 9.51 23.27
CA THR A 118 5.99 10.40 23.34
C THR A 118 5.11 10.39 22.09
N HIS A 119 5.67 10.01 20.93
CA HIS A 119 5.02 10.12 19.63
C HIS A 119 5.13 8.83 18.82
N VAL A 120 4.10 8.60 18.01
CA VAL A 120 4.15 7.76 16.81
C VAL A 120 4.48 8.66 15.63
N ASN A 121 5.50 8.31 14.86
CA ASN A 121 5.90 9.01 13.64
C ASN A 121 5.70 8.09 12.44
N LEU A 122 5.15 8.65 11.37
CA LEU A 122 4.92 8.01 10.09
C LEU A 122 5.79 8.69 9.05
N GLU A 123 6.55 7.88 8.30
CA GLU A 123 7.30 8.32 7.12
C GLU A 123 6.96 7.37 5.96
N ILE A 124 6.05 7.82 5.10
CA ILE A 124 5.44 7.00 4.06
C ILE A 124 5.99 7.43 2.70
N PRO A 125 6.86 6.62 2.06
CA PRO A 125 7.19 6.78 0.65
C PRO A 125 5.99 6.39 -0.22
N VAL A 126 5.33 7.37 -0.83
CA VAL A 126 4.17 7.16 -1.71
C VAL A 126 4.62 7.33 -3.16
N PRO A 127 4.90 6.24 -3.90
CA PRO A 127 5.22 6.35 -5.31
C PRO A 127 3.96 6.76 -6.07
N LEU A 128 3.95 7.97 -6.62
CA LEU A 128 2.75 8.55 -7.21
C LEU A 128 2.67 8.29 -8.71
N SER A 129 3.80 8.15 -9.40
CA SER A 129 3.87 7.85 -10.84
C SER A 129 4.99 6.87 -11.17
N PRO A 130 4.79 5.95 -12.12
CA PRO A 130 5.86 5.13 -12.64
C PRO A 130 6.88 5.97 -13.42
N LEU A 131 8.08 5.44 -13.58
CA LEU A 131 9.10 5.99 -14.46
C LEU A 131 8.57 6.03 -15.90
N GLY A 132 8.87 7.13 -16.60
CA GLY A 132 8.52 7.32 -18.02
C GLY A 132 7.08 7.74 -18.34
N SER A 133 6.17 7.86 -17.36
CA SER A 133 4.78 8.33 -17.61
C SER A 133 4.37 9.51 -16.73
N VAL A 134 3.89 10.59 -17.33
CA VAL A 134 3.16 11.65 -16.62
C VAL A 134 1.85 11.06 -16.12
N CYS A 135 1.48 11.32 -14.87
CA CYS A 135 0.28 10.72 -14.28
C CYS A 135 -0.70 11.77 -13.78
N ARG A 136 -1.99 11.58 -14.07
CA ARG A 136 -3.07 12.17 -13.29
C ARG A 136 -3.33 11.27 -12.09
N ILE A 137 -3.03 11.75 -10.90
CA ILE A 137 -3.25 11.02 -9.65
C ILE A 137 -4.50 11.53 -8.94
N GLU A 138 -5.31 10.59 -8.45
CA GLU A 138 -6.50 10.85 -7.66
C GLU A 138 -6.59 9.86 -6.51
N GLY A 139 -7.00 10.33 -5.33
CA GLY A 139 -7.41 9.47 -4.23
C GLY A 139 -6.86 9.92 -2.89
N SER A 140 -6.74 9.00 -1.94
CA SER A 140 -6.43 9.38 -0.56
C SER A 140 -5.80 8.28 0.29
N ILE A 141 -5.00 8.71 1.26
CA ILE A 141 -4.45 7.86 2.33
C ILE A 141 -5.09 8.26 3.66
N THR A 142 -5.68 7.32 4.37
CA THR A 142 -6.30 7.54 5.69
C THR A 142 -5.39 7.06 6.81
N LEU A 143 -4.90 7.99 7.63
CA LEU A 143 -4.03 7.71 8.78
C LEU A 143 -4.79 7.70 10.11
N GLY A 144 -5.93 8.41 10.17
CA GLY A 144 -6.73 8.57 11.37
C GLY A 144 -6.63 9.98 11.95
N ALA A 145 -7.73 10.48 12.53
CA ALA A 145 -7.90 11.89 12.88
C ALA A 145 -6.92 12.43 13.93
N THR A 146 -6.22 11.56 14.65
CA THR A 146 -5.21 11.93 15.66
C THR A 146 -3.86 12.32 15.05
N PHE A 147 -3.62 11.95 13.79
CA PHE A 147 -2.39 12.30 13.08
C PHE A 147 -2.49 13.70 12.48
N SER A 148 -1.42 14.47 12.65
CA SER A 148 -1.13 15.69 11.89
C SER A 148 0.13 15.48 11.07
N GLY A 149 0.24 16.13 9.91
CA GLY A 149 1.36 15.87 9.03
C GLY A 149 1.46 16.82 7.84
N GLU A 150 2.46 16.54 7.02
CA GLU A 150 2.80 17.26 5.80
C GLU A 150 3.11 16.29 4.65
N THR A 151 3.00 16.82 3.44
CA THR A 151 3.20 16.12 2.17
C THR A 151 3.61 17.17 1.14
N SER A 152 4.38 16.78 0.13
CA SER A 152 4.84 17.69 -0.93
C SER A 152 3.79 17.87 -2.03
N TYR A 153 2.96 16.85 -2.28
CA TYR A 153 2.02 16.82 -3.39
C TYR A 153 0.55 16.75 -2.95
N GLY A 154 0.28 16.12 -1.81
CA GLY A 154 -1.07 15.95 -1.29
C GLY A 154 -1.55 17.15 -0.46
N ASN A 155 -2.83 17.12 -0.10
CA ASN A 155 -3.40 18.00 0.92
C ASN A 155 -3.72 17.16 2.16
N PHE A 156 -3.08 17.50 3.28
CA PHE A 156 -3.32 16.87 4.57
C PHE A 156 -4.46 17.57 5.32
N SER A 157 -5.54 16.85 5.64
CA SER A 157 -6.63 17.38 6.44
C SER A 157 -7.37 16.28 7.20
N GLY A 158 -7.51 16.44 8.52
CA GLY A 158 -8.28 15.54 9.38
C GLY A 158 -7.77 14.10 9.40
N GLY A 159 -6.44 13.91 9.34
CA GLY A 159 -5.84 12.57 9.28
C GLY A 159 -5.99 11.87 7.94
N VAL A 160 -6.35 12.59 6.88
CA VAL A 160 -6.47 12.09 5.51
C VAL A 160 -5.61 12.94 4.59
N ILE A 161 -4.78 12.29 3.78
CA ILE A 161 -4.05 12.94 2.69
C ILE A 161 -4.83 12.73 1.40
N ARG A 162 -5.10 13.80 0.66
CA ARG A 162 -5.82 13.75 -0.62
C ARG A 162 -4.92 14.18 -1.76
N TYR A 163 -4.94 13.42 -2.85
CA TYR A 163 -4.25 13.73 -4.11
C TYR A 163 -5.30 13.98 -5.20
N ASN A 164 -5.10 15.04 -5.99
CA ASN A 164 -5.91 15.33 -7.18
C ASN A 164 -5.13 16.29 -8.09
N MET A 165 -4.10 15.79 -8.76
CA MET A 165 -3.23 16.62 -9.59
C MET A 165 -2.53 15.80 -10.69
N THR A 166 -1.91 16.49 -11.63
CA THR A 166 -1.00 15.88 -12.60
C THR A 166 0.43 16.00 -12.08
N ILE A 167 1.18 14.91 -12.13
CA ILE A 167 2.55 14.80 -11.60
C ILE A 167 3.52 14.29 -12.66
N PRO A 168 4.79 14.74 -12.63
CA PRO A 168 5.84 14.25 -13.51
C PRO A 168 6.09 12.73 -13.35
N PRO A 169 6.74 12.08 -14.33
CA PRO A 169 7.18 10.69 -14.21
C PRO A 169 8.13 10.46 -13.02
N GLY A 170 8.01 9.30 -12.36
CA GLY A 170 8.90 8.93 -11.25
C GLY A 170 8.76 9.79 -9.99
N SER A 171 7.62 10.45 -9.82
CA SER A 171 7.35 11.29 -8.66
C SER A 171 7.10 10.42 -7.43
N LEU A 172 7.80 10.73 -6.35
CA LEU A 172 7.65 10.13 -5.03
C LEU A 172 7.23 11.24 -4.06
N ASP A 173 6.15 11.02 -3.32
CA ASP A 173 5.79 11.89 -2.21
C ASP A 173 6.23 11.28 -0.89
N MET A 174 6.88 12.08 -0.05
CA MET A 174 7.25 11.67 1.29
C MET A 174 6.26 12.27 2.27
N VAL A 175 5.30 11.46 2.70
CA VAL A 175 4.33 11.86 3.72
C VAL A 175 4.97 11.70 5.08
N ARG A 176 5.01 12.79 5.85
CA ARG A 176 5.45 12.78 7.25
C ARG A 176 4.28 13.13 8.14
N ALA A 177 3.94 12.27 9.08
CA ALA A 177 2.88 12.53 10.04
C ALA A 177 3.26 12.08 11.45
N SER A 178 2.69 12.70 12.47
CA SER A 178 2.91 12.33 13.86
C SER A 178 1.64 12.43 14.67
N ALA A 179 1.60 11.64 15.75
CA ALA A 179 0.54 11.66 16.75
C ALA A 179 1.15 11.36 18.12
N LEU A 180 0.49 11.82 19.18
CA LEU A 180 0.85 11.42 20.55
C LEU A 180 0.65 9.91 20.73
N LEU A 181 1.64 9.23 21.30
CA LEU A 181 1.59 7.78 21.55
C LEU A 181 0.43 7.39 22.48
N SER A 182 0.00 8.30 23.35
CA SER A 182 -1.17 8.13 24.23
C SER A 182 -2.52 8.20 23.51
N ASN A 183 -2.55 8.60 22.23
CA ASN A 183 -3.78 8.82 21.48
C ASN A 183 -3.98 7.79 20.36
N VAL A 184 -3.05 6.85 20.20
CA VAL A 184 -3.07 5.85 19.13
C VAL A 184 -3.04 4.45 19.73
N GLN A 185 -4.04 3.64 19.39
CA GLN A 185 -3.97 2.19 19.60
C GLN A 185 -3.05 1.62 18.53
N LEU A 186 -1.88 1.13 18.94
CA LEU A 186 -0.86 0.65 18.01
C LEU A 186 -0.43 -0.76 18.40
N ALA A 187 -0.77 -1.71 17.54
CA ALA A 187 -0.19 -3.04 17.55
C ALA A 187 0.33 -3.36 16.14
N ARG A 188 1.46 -4.07 16.10
CA ARG A 188 2.11 -4.53 14.88
C ARG A 188 2.04 -6.05 14.80
N ILE A 189 1.76 -6.59 13.62
CA ILE A 189 2.03 -8.00 13.35
C ILE A 189 3.55 -8.17 13.23
N THR A 190 4.18 -8.79 14.22
CA THR A 190 5.64 -9.05 14.20
C THR A 190 5.98 -10.38 13.56
N TYR A 191 5.00 -11.28 13.45
CA TYR A 191 5.17 -12.58 12.85
C TYR A 191 3.84 -13.09 12.29
N LEU A 192 3.89 -13.61 11.06
CA LEU A 192 2.80 -14.35 10.42
C LEU A 192 3.35 -15.70 9.96
N ASN A 193 2.73 -16.78 10.41
CA ASN A 193 2.94 -18.10 9.86
C ASN A 193 1.66 -18.60 9.20
N ARG A 194 1.73 -18.94 7.92
CA ARG A 194 0.58 -19.44 7.14
C ARG A 194 0.86 -20.86 6.68
N THR A 195 -0.04 -21.78 7.04
CA THR A 195 -0.08 -23.13 6.50
C THR A 195 -1.28 -23.26 5.56
N ILE A 196 -1.03 -23.73 4.33
CA ILE A 196 -2.07 -23.84 3.30
C ILE A 196 -2.34 -25.32 3.02
N TYR A 197 -3.59 -25.74 3.19
CA TYR A 197 -4.06 -27.07 2.82
C TYR A 197 -4.86 -27.00 1.53
N LEU A 198 -4.40 -27.74 0.52
CA LEU A 198 -5.05 -27.83 -0.77
C LEU A 198 -5.90 -29.10 -0.84
N SER A 199 -7.19 -28.94 -1.11
CA SER A 199 -8.11 -30.03 -1.43
C SER A 199 -8.72 -29.80 -2.83
N PRO A 200 -9.31 -30.83 -3.46
CA PRO A 200 -9.91 -30.69 -4.80
C PRO A 200 -10.98 -29.59 -4.87
N ASP A 201 -11.78 -29.46 -3.83
CA ASP A 201 -12.96 -28.61 -3.71
C ASP A 201 -12.74 -27.33 -2.89
N ARG A 202 -11.66 -27.25 -2.12
CA ARG A 202 -11.40 -26.13 -1.21
C ARG A 202 -9.93 -25.89 -0.93
N VAL A 203 -9.63 -24.67 -0.49
CA VAL A 203 -8.35 -24.29 0.08
C VAL A 203 -8.59 -23.81 1.51
N ILE A 204 -7.81 -24.33 2.46
CA ILE A 204 -7.85 -23.90 3.86
C ILE A 204 -6.53 -23.20 4.19
N PHE A 205 -6.62 -22.02 4.78
CA PHE A 205 -5.49 -21.26 5.29
C PHE A 205 -5.55 -21.28 6.82
N LEU A 206 -4.46 -21.73 7.45
CA LEU A 206 -4.25 -21.62 8.89
C LEU A 206 -3.16 -20.58 9.14
N ASP A 207 -3.58 -19.44 9.66
CA ASP A 207 -2.72 -18.29 9.89
C ASP A 207 -2.50 -18.11 11.39
N THR A 208 -1.24 -18.08 11.82
CA THR A 208 -0.86 -17.70 13.18
C THR A 208 -0.23 -16.31 13.13
N TYR A 209 -0.92 -15.35 13.73
CA TYR A 209 -0.46 -13.98 13.89
C TYR A 209 0.14 -13.78 15.28
N THR A 210 1.32 -13.19 15.36
CA THR A 210 1.85 -12.59 16.60
C THR A 210 1.68 -11.08 16.52
N LEU A 211 0.85 -10.55 17.42
CA LEU A 211 0.60 -9.12 17.56
C LEU A 211 1.42 -8.60 18.73
N LYS A 212 2.19 -7.54 18.53
CA LYS A 212 2.95 -6.84 19.57
C LYS A 212 2.41 -5.44 19.75
N SER A 213 2.10 -5.06 20.98
CA SER A 213 1.72 -3.67 21.28
C SER A 213 2.95 -2.76 21.20
N GLU A 214 2.81 -1.64 20.49
CA GLU A 214 3.82 -0.58 20.41
C GLU A 214 3.31 0.74 21.05
N GLY A 215 2.01 0.81 21.37
CA GLY A 215 1.37 2.00 21.93
C GLY A 215 1.15 1.96 23.44
N LEU A 216 0.77 3.11 24.01
CA LEU A 216 0.38 3.24 25.42
C LEU A 216 -1.11 2.94 25.65
N LEU A 217 -1.92 2.99 24.59
CA LEU A 217 -3.33 2.62 24.69
C LEU A 217 -3.51 1.11 24.58
N PRO A 218 -4.43 0.52 25.38
CA PRO A 218 -4.74 -0.89 25.25
C PRO A 218 -5.26 -1.25 23.86
N VAL A 219 -4.70 -2.31 23.29
CA VAL A 219 -5.19 -2.91 22.05
C VAL A 219 -6.03 -4.12 22.40
N SER A 220 -7.33 -4.03 22.14
CA SER A 220 -8.31 -5.07 22.46
C SER A 220 -8.92 -5.74 21.23
N THR A 221 -8.56 -5.28 20.03
CA THR A 221 -9.12 -5.82 18.78
C THR A 221 -8.02 -6.13 17.79
N PHE A 222 -8.26 -7.15 16.98
CA PHE A 222 -7.53 -7.47 15.77
C PHE A 222 -8.52 -7.45 14.61
N MET A 223 -8.13 -6.87 13.48
CA MET A 223 -9.01 -6.70 12.34
C MET A 223 -8.37 -7.29 11.09
N LEU A 224 -9.17 -7.99 10.29
CA LEU A 224 -8.77 -8.58 9.02
C LEU A 224 -9.89 -8.39 8.00
N THR A 225 -9.54 -8.01 6.78
CA THR A 225 -10.51 -7.86 5.68
C THR A 225 -10.38 -9.06 4.75
N LEU A 226 -11.42 -9.88 4.68
CA LEU A 226 -11.48 -11.04 3.79
C LEU A 226 -12.01 -10.62 2.41
N PRO A 227 -11.38 -11.04 1.31
CA PRO A 227 -11.86 -10.80 -0.03
C PRO A 227 -13.06 -11.69 -0.35
N ALA A 228 -13.76 -11.36 -1.43
CA ALA A 228 -14.89 -12.14 -1.92
C ALA A 228 -14.52 -13.63 -2.10
N GLY A 229 -15.39 -14.52 -1.61
CA GLY A 229 -15.21 -15.97 -1.70
C GLY A 229 -14.36 -16.59 -0.59
N TYR A 230 -13.84 -15.78 0.35
CA TYR A 230 -13.20 -16.27 1.57
C TYR A 230 -14.19 -16.27 2.74
N GLU A 231 -14.13 -17.29 3.57
CA GLU A 231 -14.95 -17.46 4.75
C GLU A 231 -14.07 -17.67 5.99
N LEU A 232 -14.39 -16.97 7.07
CA LEU A 232 -13.79 -17.25 8.38
C LEU A 232 -14.46 -18.48 8.99
N GLU A 233 -13.74 -19.60 9.04
CA GLU A 233 -14.19 -20.83 9.70
C GLU A 233 -13.98 -20.80 11.21
N GLY A 234 -12.92 -20.14 11.69
CA GLY A 234 -12.64 -20.12 13.13
C GLY A 234 -11.49 -19.22 13.53
N VAL A 235 -11.49 -18.89 14.81
CA VAL A 235 -10.44 -18.13 15.47
C VAL A 235 -10.07 -18.87 16.75
N GLY A 236 -8.79 -18.93 17.09
CA GLY A 236 -8.28 -19.59 18.27
C GLY A 236 -7.00 -18.95 18.79
N SER A 237 -6.48 -19.55 19.85
CA SER A 237 -5.14 -19.28 20.36
C SER A 237 -4.65 -20.53 21.05
N GLY A 238 -3.83 -21.34 20.37
CA GLY A 238 -3.14 -22.54 20.86
C GLY A 238 -3.99 -23.58 21.62
N LEU A 239 -4.46 -23.22 22.82
CA LEU A 239 -5.18 -24.04 23.79
C LEU A 239 -6.71 -23.95 23.69
N PHE A 240 -7.29 -22.96 23.01
CA PHE A 240 -8.75 -22.81 22.93
C PHE A 240 -9.21 -22.07 21.66
N SER A 241 -10.46 -22.34 21.28
CA SER A 241 -11.19 -21.58 20.26
C SER A 241 -11.81 -20.32 20.87
N TYR A 242 -11.80 -19.22 20.12
CA TYR A 242 -12.47 -17.99 20.51
C TYR A 242 -14.00 -18.19 20.43
N PRO A 243 -14.75 -17.81 21.46
CA PRO A 243 -16.22 -17.84 21.39
C PRO A 243 -16.73 -16.85 20.33
N GLU A 244 -17.79 -17.19 19.60
CA GLU A 244 -18.34 -16.36 18.51
C GLU A 244 -18.70 -14.93 18.95
N ARG A 245 -19.09 -14.73 20.23
CA ARG A 245 -19.37 -13.40 20.78
C ARG A 245 -18.19 -12.41 20.74
N TYR A 246 -16.96 -12.90 20.55
CA TYR A 246 -15.76 -12.09 20.38
C TYR A 246 -15.42 -11.85 18.90
N ILE A 247 -16.30 -12.22 17.97
CA ILE A 247 -16.05 -12.13 16.53
C ILE A 247 -17.23 -11.42 15.88
N SER A 248 -16.97 -10.25 15.30
CA SER A 248 -17.94 -9.51 14.48
C SER A 248 -17.56 -9.61 13.02
N LYS A 249 -18.54 -9.85 12.14
CA LYS A 249 -18.37 -9.90 10.69
C LYS A 249 -19.24 -8.83 10.04
N HIS A 250 -18.64 -8.01 9.18
CA HIS A 250 -19.32 -6.96 8.42
C HIS A 250 -19.05 -7.21 6.93
N SER A 251 -20.03 -7.77 6.24
CA SER A 251 -19.91 -8.14 4.82
C SER A 251 -20.42 -7.03 3.90
N SER A 252 -19.72 -6.87 2.78
CA SER A 252 -20.08 -6.09 1.60
C SER A 252 -19.97 -7.01 0.37
N ASP A 253 -20.42 -6.54 -0.80
CA ASP A 253 -20.44 -7.36 -2.03
C ASP A 253 -19.06 -7.91 -2.41
N ASN A 254 -17.98 -7.21 -2.05
CA ASN A 254 -16.62 -7.54 -2.47
C ASN A 254 -15.68 -7.96 -1.34
N SER A 255 -16.10 -7.84 -0.07
CA SER A 255 -15.25 -8.17 1.08
C SER A 255 -16.03 -8.31 2.39
N THR A 256 -15.44 -9.01 3.35
CA THR A 256 -15.93 -9.14 4.72
C THR A 256 -14.88 -8.61 5.70
N LEU A 257 -15.18 -7.53 6.41
CA LEU A 257 -14.39 -7.10 7.56
C LEU A 257 -14.70 -8.00 8.75
N VAL A 258 -13.68 -8.62 9.30
CA VAL A 258 -13.75 -9.44 10.51
C VAL A 258 -13.04 -8.68 11.63
N VAL A 259 -13.76 -8.45 12.72
CA VAL A 259 -13.25 -7.82 13.94
C VAL A 259 -13.22 -8.87 15.03
N ILE A 260 -12.03 -9.12 15.58
CA ILE A 260 -11.80 -10.11 16.63
C ILE A 260 -11.43 -9.36 17.91
N TYR A 261 -12.27 -9.47 18.94
CA TYR A 261 -11.99 -8.96 20.27
C TYR A 261 -11.04 -9.93 21.00
N LEU A 262 -9.85 -9.46 21.34
CA LEU A 262 -8.84 -10.26 22.02
C LEU A 262 -9.34 -10.63 23.42
N LEU A 263 -9.22 -11.91 23.80
CA LEU A 263 -9.60 -12.36 25.15
C LEU A 263 -8.75 -11.70 26.23
N THR A 264 -7.48 -11.44 25.91
CA THR A 264 -6.57 -10.62 26.69
C THR A 264 -6.12 -9.45 25.85
N SER A 265 -6.55 -8.25 26.21
CA SER A 265 -6.07 -7.02 25.57
C SER A 265 -4.58 -6.81 25.88
N LEU A 266 -3.86 -6.25 24.92
CA LEU A 266 -2.47 -5.83 25.08
C LEU A 266 -2.47 -4.48 25.78
N GLN A 267 -2.12 -4.46 27.05
CA GLN A 267 -2.21 -3.31 27.96
C GLN A 267 -0.97 -2.41 27.96
N ALA A 268 0.20 -2.94 27.57
CA ALA A 268 1.46 -2.22 27.65
C ALA A 268 2.35 -2.46 26.42
N PRO A 269 3.22 -1.50 26.07
CA PRO A 269 4.22 -1.69 25.01
C PRO A 269 5.05 -2.95 25.23
N GLY A 270 5.32 -3.68 24.15
CA GLY A 270 6.09 -4.90 24.15
C GLY A 270 5.32 -6.17 24.54
N GLN A 271 4.08 -6.06 25.02
CA GLN A 271 3.23 -7.23 25.23
C GLN A 271 2.84 -7.86 23.89
N GLU A 272 2.79 -9.19 23.86
CA GLU A 272 2.45 -9.96 22.68
C GLU A 272 1.21 -10.83 22.90
N ALA A 273 0.42 -11.00 21.85
CA ALA A 273 -0.66 -11.97 21.76
C ALA A 273 -0.52 -12.79 20.50
N LYS A 274 -0.87 -14.07 20.60
CA LYS A 274 -0.92 -14.99 19.46
C LYS A 274 -2.35 -15.33 19.12
N LEU A 275 -2.68 -15.25 17.84
CA LEU A 275 -4.00 -15.50 17.31
C LEU A 275 -3.90 -16.45 16.12
N ASP A 276 -4.64 -17.55 16.19
CA ASP A 276 -4.79 -18.50 15.09
C ASP A 276 -6.10 -18.20 14.35
N VAL A 277 -6.05 -18.01 13.05
CA VAL A 277 -7.18 -17.69 12.18
C VAL A 277 -7.27 -18.75 11.10
N LYS A 278 -8.44 -19.38 10.99
CA LYS A 278 -8.74 -20.39 9.98
C LYS A 278 -9.66 -19.80 8.92
N LEU A 279 -9.15 -19.73 7.69
CA LEU A 279 -9.89 -19.24 6.54
C LEU A 279 -10.14 -20.37 5.55
N LEU A 280 -11.31 -20.35 4.94
CA LEU A 280 -11.73 -21.27 3.89
C LEU A 280 -12.00 -20.50 2.60
N ARG A 281 -11.62 -21.08 1.47
CA ARG A 281 -12.07 -20.66 0.16
C ARG A 281 -12.56 -21.87 -0.63
N GLN A 282 -13.77 -21.79 -1.17
CA GLN A 282 -14.33 -22.81 -2.07
C GLN A 282 -13.67 -22.69 -3.45
N ARG A 283 -13.20 -23.80 -4.01
CA ARG A 283 -12.77 -23.87 -5.42
C ARG A 283 -14.00 -24.08 -6.28
N SER A 284 -14.53 -23.01 -6.88
CA SER A 284 -15.56 -23.17 -7.91
C SER A 284 -14.97 -23.85 -9.15
N ALA A 285 -15.74 -24.71 -9.81
CA ALA A 285 -15.33 -25.57 -10.94
C ALA A 285 -14.86 -24.81 -12.21
N ARG A 286 -14.78 -23.47 -12.19
CA ARG A 286 -14.34 -22.63 -13.31
C ARG A 286 -12.90 -22.11 -13.21
N PHE A 287 -12.16 -22.41 -12.13
CA PHE A 287 -10.77 -22.00 -12.01
C PHE A 287 -9.82 -23.20 -12.22
N SER A 288 -9.38 -23.39 -13.47
CA SER A 288 -8.44 -24.44 -13.87
C SER A 288 -6.96 -24.04 -13.76
N THR A 289 -6.62 -22.99 -13.04
CA THR A 289 -5.22 -22.61 -12.78
C THR A 289 -5.07 -22.05 -11.37
N PRO A 290 -4.01 -22.40 -10.63
CA PRO A 290 -3.71 -21.81 -9.34
C PRO A 290 -3.23 -20.37 -9.57
N SER A 291 -4.15 -19.41 -9.54
CA SER A 291 -3.79 -18.02 -9.27
C SER A 291 -3.40 -17.96 -7.80
N TRP A 292 -2.12 -17.74 -7.54
CA TRP A 292 -1.58 -17.68 -6.19
C TRP A 292 -2.04 -16.35 -5.58
N ASP A 293 -3.06 -16.42 -4.74
CA ASP A 293 -3.66 -15.26 -4.07
C ASP A 293 -2.80 -14.93 -2.84
N TRP A 294 -1.85 -14.03 -3.05
CA TRP A 294 -0.96 -13.45 -2.03
C TRP A 294 -1.62 -12.28 -1.28
N GLU A 295 -2.95 -12.23 -1.20
CA GLU A 295 -3.72 -11.07 -0.70
C GLU A 295 -3.55 -10.76 0.80
N PHE A 296 -2.54 -11.32 1.47
CA PHE A 296 -2.28 -11.08 2.88
C PHE A 296 -0.78 -11.16 3.20
N LEU A 297 -0.12 -10.01 3.09
CA LEU A 297 0.89 -9.58 4.06
C LEU A 297 0.39 -8.28 4.70
#